data_AF-A0A3D1R792-F1
#
_entry.id   AF-A0A3D1R792-F1
#
_cell.length_a   1.000
_cell.length_b   1.000
_cell.length_c   1.000
_cell.angle_alpha   90.00
_cell.angle_beta   90.00
_cell.angle_gamma   90.00
#
_symmetry.space_group_name_H-M   'P 1'
#
loop_
_entity.id
_entity.type
_entity.pdbx_description
1 polymer ?
#
loop_
_entity_poly.entity_id
_entity_poly.type
_entity_poly.pdbx_seq_one_letter_code
_entity_poly.pdbx_strand_id
1 'polypeptide(L)'
;MRSSQTFLAIVALVSLSCGNGVDDLSLESAPLGYVRGKVDLGAIDAKSTGKPLRAALVWGAVPNYVLACVKYPLNAEIAPACPNPFGFVPGLVEAEVEVGVDGSFTLPLRRLPDVSLSVGDDSARIAWGSVVVAADSDGNGSFNLLTREGDDHETPKLADLALAASFFRLDEPQQRVAFREGGWDEESLFYPPKGCAAPPVGFSALTTPGLKPLSLDPAPGECTSASLDATTIEPVPLSLNEAKGLACRSINRAQVRQPGLVPPGEEENEQGDHHGLVGKQVCLDAETLAIVGEGDCPTITVMPLSGCRQNLVCQKPDWDFTKQPPPWWPCAP
;
A
#
# COMPACT_ATOMS: atom_id res chain seq x y z
N MET A 1 22.73 -57.89 58.04
CA MET A 1 22.02 -56.70 58.57
C MET A 1 22.22 -55.54 57.60
N ARG A 2 21.11 -54.96 57.12
CA ARG A 2 20.92 -53.61 56.51
C ARG A 2 21.88 -53.19 55.37
N SER A 3 21.42 -53.14 54.12
CA SER A 3 20.51 -52.14 53.51
C SER A 3 21.24 -50.90 52.97
N SER A 4 20.96 -50.64 51.69
CA SER A 4 20.73 -49.33 51.03
C SER A 4 21.75 -48.99 49.93
N GLN A 5 21.38 -49.24 48.67
CA GLN A 5 20.77 -48.29 47.71
C GLN A 5 21.81 -47.54 46.86
N THR A 6 21.95 -48.02 45.64
CA THR A 6 21.83 -47.28 44.37
C THR A 6 22.01 -45.76 44.41
N PHE A 7 23.03 -45.25 43.72
CA PHE A 7 22.90 -44.08 42.85
C PHE A 7 23.86 -44.23 41.65
N LEU A 8 23.30 -44.53 40.49
CA LEU A 8 23.95 -44.40 39.19
C LEU A 8 24.20 -42.90 38.95
N ALA A 9 25.45 -42.49 38.76
CA ALA A 9 25.78 -41.25 38.07
C ALA A 9 26.13 -41.60 36.62
N ILE A 10 25.17 -41.39 35.72
CA ILE A 10 25.38 -41.46 34.28
C ILE A 10 26.20 -40.22 33.89
N VAL A 11 27.45 -40.46 33.51
CA VAL A 11 28.30 -39.48 32.82
C VAL A 11 27.79 -39.39 31.37
N ALA A 12 26.95 -38.41 31.08
CA ALA A 12 26.58 -38.08 29.71
C ALA A 12 27.51 -36.97 29.19
N LEU A 13 28.19 -37.29 28.08
CA LEU A 13 29.13 -36.44 27.36
C LEU A 13 28.52 -35.07 27.02
N VAL A 14 29.20 -34.01 27.45
CA VAL A 14 29.05 -32.67 26.87
C VAL A 14 29.90 -32.63 25.60
N SER A 15 29.26 -32.90 24.47
CA SER A 15 29.82 -32.60 23.15
C SER A 15 28.68 -32.17 22.22
N LEU A 16 28.26 -30.91 22.37
CA LEU A 16 27.44 -30.23 21.38
C LEU A 16 28.08 -28.87 21.07
N SER A 17 28.95 -28.91 20.06
CA SER A 17 28.92 -27.98 18.93
C SER A 17 28.78 -26.49 19.27
N CYS A 18 29.87 -25.87 19.73
CA CYS A 18 30.16 -24.49 19.36
C CYS A 18 30.71 -24.50 17.93
N GLY A 19 29.95 -23.97 16.97
CA GLY A 19 30.44 -23.77 15.61
C GLY A 19 29.47 -24.22 14.53
N ASN A 20 28.32 -23.56 14.42
CA ASN A 20 27.67 -23.38 13.13
C ASN A 20 27.48 -21.87 12.95
N GLY A 21 28.04 -21.36 11.85
CA GLY A 21 28.02 -19.95 11.49
C GLY A 21 26.60 -19.44 11.28
N VAL A 22 26.45 -18.13 11.41
CA VAL A 22 25.19 -17.38 11.37
C VAL A 22 24.60 -17.25 9.94
N ASP A 23 25.04 -18.09 9.01
CA ASP A 23 24.72 -17.98 7.58
C ASP A 23 23.80 -19.10 7.05
N ASP A 24 23.26 -19.97 7.92
CA ASP A 24 22.31 -21.04 7.55
C ASP A 24 20.87 -20.76 8.03
N LEU A 25 20.39 -19.54 7.77
CA LEU A 25 18.98 -19.13 7.95
C LEU A 25 18.21 -19.18 6.61
N SER A 26 18.61 -20.06 5.70
CA SER A 26 18.05 -20.10 4.35
C SER A 26 16.94 -21.17 4.23
N LEU A 27 15.71 -20.71 4.10
CA LEU A 27 14.54 -21.41 3.51
C LEU A 27 13.91 -22.61 4.25
N GLU A 28 14.56 -23.25 5.22
CA GLU A 28 14.00 -24.44 5.92
C GLU A 28 13.23 -24.15 7.22
N SER A 29 13.17 -22.90 7.69
CA SER A 29 12.39 -22.57 8.88
C SER A 29 10.89 -22.76 8.63
N ALA A 30 10.19 -23.37 9.58
CA ALA A 30 8.73 -23.50 9.55
C ALA A 30 8.08 -22.11 9.37
N PRO A 31 7.07 -21.97 8.49
CA PRO A 31 6.35 -20.71 8.35
C PRO A 31 5.78 -20.22 9.68
N LEU A 32 5.82 -18.90 9.90
CA LEU A 32 5.22 -18.20 11.03
C LEU A 32 3.68 -18.26 10.98
N GLY A 33 3.12 -18.47 9.79
CA GLY A 33 1.71 -18.65 9.56
C GLY A 33 1.42 -18.94 8.09
N TYR A 34 0.15 -19.21 7.79
CA TYR A 34 -0.31 -19.44 6.43
C TYR A 34 -1.51 -18.55 6.13
N VAL A 35 -1.48 -17.83 5.01
CA VAL A 35 -2.67 -17.15 4.48
C VAL A 35 -3.32 -18.11 3.48
N ARG A 36 -4.52 -18.58 3.82
CA ARG A 36 -5.34 -19.37 2.89
C ARG A 36 -6.20 -18.42 2.08
N GLY A 37 -6.33 -18.68 0.79
CA GLY A 37 -7.23 -17.91 -0.03
C GLY A 37 -7.84 -18.69 -1.18
N LYS A 38 -8.90 -18.09 -1.72
CA LYS A 38 -9.70 -18.64 -2.80
C LYS A 38 -10.16 -17.51 -3.71
N VAL A 39 -9.80 -17.58 -4.98
CA VAL A 39 -10.30 -16.64 -6.00
C VAL A 39 -11.32 -17.33 -6.89
N ASP A 40 -12.37 -16.62 -7.27
CA ASP A 40 -13.33 -17.09 -8.26
C ASP A 40 -12.75 -16.93 -9.67
N LEU A 41 -12.23 -18.04 -10.22
CA LEU A 41 -11.62 -18.10 -11.55
C LEU A 41 -12.57 -17.70 -12.69
N GLY A 42 -13.89 -17.88 -12.49
CA GLY A 42 -14.91 -17.48 -13.46
C GLY A 42 -15.14 -15.98 -13.43
N ALA A 43 -15.19 -15.38 -12.23
CA ALA A 43 -15.42 -13.95 -12.05
C ALA A 43 -14.26 -13.08 -12.56
N ILE A 44 -13.01 -13.57 -12.47
CA ILE A 44 -11.83 -12.88 -12.98
C ILE A 44 -11.52 -13.20 -14.46
N ASP A 45 -12.39 -13.98 -15.12
CA ASP A 45 -12.19 -14.47 -16.49
C ASP A 45 -10.78 -15.07 -16.72
N ALA A 46 -10.31 -15.89 -15.77
CA ALA A 46 -8.93 -16.41 -15.77
C ALA A 46 -8.54 -17.08 -17.10
N LYS A 47 -9.51 -17.72 -17.76
CA LYS A 47 -9.29 -18.45 -19.01
C LYS A 47 -8.93 -17.53 -20.17
N SER A 48 -9.44 -16.30 -20.22
CA SER A 48 -9.14 -15.39 -21.34
C SER A 48 -7.70 -14.90 -21.32
N THR A 49 -7.04 -14.92 -20.17
CA THR A 49 -5.62 -14.58 -20.06
C THR A 49 -4.72 -15.62 -20.75
N GLY A 50 -5.11 -16.91 -20.70
CA GLY A 50 -4.27 -18.01 -21.18
C GLY A 50 -2.93 -18.14 -20.44
N LYS A 51 -2.80 -17.52 -19.26
CA LYS A 51 -1.56 -17.48 -18.47
C LYS A 51 -1.74 -18.19 -17.12
N PRO A 52 -0.67 -18.75 -16.54
CA PRO A 52 -0.67 -19.17 -15.14
C PRO A 52 -1.04 -18.01 -14.22
N LEU A 53 -1.73 -18.32 -13.14
CA LEU A 53 -2.10 -17.33 -12.13
C LEU A 53 -1.20 -17.43 -10.91
N ARG A 54 -0.90 -16.26 -10.34
CA ARG A 54 -0.04 -16.09 -9.19
C ARG A 54 -0.83 -15.36 -8.11
N ALA A 55 -0.85 -15.89 -6.89
CA ALA A 55 -1.36 -15.18 -5.73
C ALA A 55 -0.17 -14.66 -4.93
N ALA A 56 -0.27 -13.45 -4.40
CA ALA A 56 0.75 -12.85 -3.56
C ALA A 56 0.14 -12.07 -2.40
N LEU A 57 0.81 -12.10 -1.25
CA LEU A 57 0.56 -11.13 -0.18
C LEU A 57 1.43 -9.90 -0.44
N VAL A 58 0.78 -8.76 -0.66
CA VAL A 58 1.45 -7.47 -0.84
C VAL A 58 1.17 -6.61 0.38
N TRP A 59 2.23 -6.25 1.11
CA TRP A 59 2.13 -5.32 2.23
C TRP A 59 1.85 -3.90 1.74
N GLY A 60 1.01 -3.17 2.46
CA GLY A 60 0.76 -1.76 2.19
C GLY A 60 1.92 -0.88 2.63
N ALA A 61 2.32 0.04 1.75
CA ALA A 61 3.15 1.16 2.15
C ALA A 61 2.30 2.21 2.88
N VAL A 62 2.97 3.06 3.66
CA VAL A 62 2.31 4.20 4.31
C VAL A 62 1.76 5.14 3.23
N PRO A 63 0.44 5.38 3.19
CA PRO A 63 -0.15 6.28 2.20
C PRO A 63 0.39 7.69 2.40
N ASN A 64 0.76 8.34 1.31
CA ASN A 64 1.13 9.75 1.33
C ASN A 64 -0.12 10.56 0.95
N TYR A 65 -0.69 11.27 1.92
CA TYR A 65 -1.86 12.09 1.67
C TYR A 65 -1.44 13.42 1.04
N VAL A 66 -2.06 13.77 -0.08
CA VAL A 66 -2.00 15.13 -0.61
C VAL A 66 -2.91 15.99 0.25
N LEU A 67 -2.36 16.66 1.27
CA LEU A 67 -3.16 17.45 2.21
C LEU A 67 -4.01 18.52 1.52
N ALA A 68 -3.53 19.12 0.43
CA ALA A 68 -4.33 20.08 -0.36
C ALA A 68 -5.62 19.47 -0.94
N CYS A 69 -5.65 18.16 -1.16
CA CYS A 69 -6.80 17.45 -1.69
C CYS A 69 -7.87 17.11 -0.65
N VAL A 70 -7.57 17.32 0.64
CA VAL A 70 -8.50 17.05 1.74
C VAL A 70 -8.94 18.38 2.32
N LYS A 71 -10.20 18.78 2.08
CA LYS A 71 -10.75 19.93 2.79
C LYS A 71 -10.83 19.62 4.29
N TYR A 72 -10.34 20.55 5.11
CA TYR A 72 -10.22 20.51 6.58
C TYR A 72 -11.44 19.93 7.33
N PRO A 73 -11.26 19.44 8.58
CA PRO A 73 -11.51 18.04 8.96
C PRO A 73 -12.95 17.69 9.34
N LEU A 74 -13.90 18.63 9.26
CA LEU A 74 -15.28 18.33 9.70
C LEU A 74 -16.07 17.55 8.65
N ASN A 75 -15.72 17.67 7.35
CA ASN A 75 -16.48 17.04 6.26
C ASN A 75 -15.61 16.39 5.17
N ALA A 76 -14.27 16.27 5.34
CA ALA A 76 -13.30 15.68 4.41
C ALA A 76 -13.80 15.51 2.95
N GLU A 77 -14.13 16.61 2.28
CA GLU A 77 -14.57 16.55 0.90
C GLU A 77 -13.30 16.47 0.03
N ILE A 78 -13.14 15.35 -0.68
CA ILE A 78 -12.05 15.18 -1.64
C ILE A 78 -12.41 15.97 -2.89
N ALA A 79 -11.55 16.89 -3.29
CA ALA A 79 -11.77 17.65 -4.53
C ALA A 79 -11.90 16.66 -5.71
N PRO A 80 -12.92 16.78 -6.60
CA PRO A 80 -13.27 15.76 -7.61
C PRO A 80 -12.19 15.34 -8.60
N ALA A 81 -11.05 16.02 -8.62
CA ALA A 81 -9.95 15.74 -9.52
C ALA A 81 -8.68 15.27 -8.80
N CYS A 82 -8.69 15.20 -7.48
CA CYS A 82 -7.58 14.63 -6.74
C CYS A 82 -7.54 13.10 -6.88
N PRO A 83 -6.33 12.50 -6.93
CA PRO A 83 -6.19 11.05 -6.75
C PRO A 83 -6.89 10.61 -5.46
N ASN A 84 -7.54 9.45 -5.50
CA ASN A 84 -8.21 8.94 -4.31
C ASN A 84 -7.19 8.75 -3.17
N PRO A 85 -7.30 9.50 -2.05
CA PRO A 85 -6.39 9.34 -0.91
C PRO A 85 -6.56 8.00 -0.20
N PHE A 86 -7.67 7.29 -0.45
CA PHE A 86 -7.95 5.98 0.11
C PHE A 86 -7.42 4.81 -0.73
N GLY A 87 -6.70 5.07 -1.82
CA GLY A 87 -6.08 4.00 -2.62
C GLY A 87 -5.08 3.19 -1.80
N PHE A 88 -5.11 1.87 -1.97
CA PHE A 88 -4.05 0.99 -1.45
C PHE A 88 -2.75 1.30 -2.18
N VAL A 89 -1.66 1.50 -1.43
CA VAL A 89 -0.31 1.71 -2.00
C VAL A 89 0.48 0.41 -1.84
N PRO A 90 0.73 -0.35 -2.92
CA PRO A 90 1.49 -1.59 -2.83
C PRO A 90 2.95 -1.32 -2.44
N GLY A 91 3.41 -2.00 -1.39
CA GLY A 91 4.77 -1.98 -0.89
C GLY A 91 5.57 -3.19 -1.39
N LEU A 92 5.95 -4.07 -0.48
CA LEU A 92 6.73 -5.28 -0.79
C LEU A 92 5.83 -6.52 -0.87
N VAL A 93 6.23 -7.45 -1.74
CA VAL A 93 5.67 -8.80 -1.82
C VAL A 93 6.32 -9.66 -0.72
N GLU A 94 5.50 -10.20 0.18
CA GLU A 94 5.97 -11.06 1.28
C GLU A 94 6.14 -12.51 0.83
N ALA A 95 5.09 -13.02 0.20
CA ALA A 95 4.96 -14.40 -0.19
C ALA A 95 4.14 -14.47 -1.47
N GLU A 96 4.41 -15.49 -2.27
CA GLU A 96 3.76 -15.73 -3.55
C GLU A 96 3.70 -17.23 -3.84
N VAL A 97 2.64 -17.65 -4.51
CA VAL A 97 2.46 -19.04 -4.96
C VAL A 97 1.66 -19.06 -6.27
N GLU A 98 1.75 -20.17 -7.00
CA GLU A 98 0.82 -20.46 -8.08
C GLU A 98 -0.59 -20.71 -7.53
N VAL A 99 -1.61 -20.22 -8.24
CA VAL A 99 -3.01 -20.48 -7.91
C VAL A 99 -3.41 -21.84 -8.47
N GLY A 100 -3.99 -22.68 -7.63
CA GLY A 100 -4.47 -24.00 -8.02
C GLY A 100 -5.57 -23.93 -9.08
N VAL A 101 -5.78 -25.04 -9.80
CA VAL A 101 -6.80 -25.15 -10.86
C VAL A 101 -8.23 -24.91 -10.40
N ASP A 102 -8.47 -25.01 -9.10
CA ASP A 102 -9.76 -24.74 -8.47
C ASP A 102 -9.86 -23.28 -7.96
N GLY A 103 -8.78 -22.49 -8.04
CA GLY A 103 -8.68 -21.13 -7.51
C GLY A 103 -8.12 -21.04 -6.09
N SER A 104 -7.75 -22.16 -5.47
CA SER A 104 -7.19 -22.15 -4.10
C SER A 104 -5.70 -21.87 -4.07
N PHE A 105 -5.23 -21.26 -2.99
CA PHE A 105 -3.81 -21.03 -2.74
C PHE A 105 -3.51 -20.96 -1.24
N THR A 106 -2.25 -21.15 -0.88
CA THR A 106 -1.78 -21.04 0.51
C THR A 106 -0.41 -20.37 0.53
N LEU A 107 -0.36 -19.15 1.05
CA LEU A 107 0.85 -18.34 1.11
C LEU A 107 1.57 -18.60 2.45
N PRO A 108 2.82 -19.11 2.45
CA PRO A 108 3.60 -19.28 3.67
C PRO A 108 4.22 -17.96 4.11
N LEU A 109 3.86 -17.46 5.29
CA LEU A 109 4.49 -16.28 5.89
C LEU A 109 5.76 -16.71 6.60
N ARG A 110 6.92 -16.28 6.11
CA ARG A 110 8.22 -16.73 6.64
C ARG A 110 8.95 -15.65 7.42
N ARG A 111 8.58 -14.39 7.20
CA ARG A 111 9.20 -13.24 7.86
C ARG A 111 8.12 -12.33 8.43
N LEU A 112 8.54 -11.49 9.36
CA LEU A 112 7.73 -10.36 9.79
C LEU A 112 7.78 -9.29 8.68
N PRO A 113 6.72 -8.48 8.54
CA PRO A 113 6.76 -7.33 7.65
C PRO A 113 7.96 -6.43 7.96
N ASP A 114 8.53 -5.82 6.93
CA ASP A 114 9.59 -4.82 7.11
C ASP A 114 9.06 -3.63 7.93
N VAL A 115 9.90 -3.10 8.82
CA VAL A 115 9.55 -1.96 9.67
C VAL A 115 9.16 -0.72 8.86
N SER A 116 9.71 -0.57 7.64
CA SER A 116 9.36 0.50 6.70
C SER A 116 7.94 0.41 6.13
N LEU A 117 7.27 -0.72 6.29
CA LEU A 117 5.89 -0.99 5.88
C LEU A 117 4.92 -1.01 7.07
N SER A 118 5.46 -0.86 8.28
CA SER A 118 4.68 -0.75 9.50
C SER A 118 4.47 0.71 9.89
N VAL A 119 3.30 1.02 10.45
CA VAL A 119 2.99 2.32 11.03
C VAL A 119 2.96 2.20 12.55
N GLY A 120 3.55 3.18 13.22
CA GLY A 120 3.61 3.28 14.68
C GLY A 120 5.01 3.60 15.18
N ASP A 121 5.25 3.36 16.47
CA ASP A 121 6.52 3.60 17.14
C ASP A 121 7.13 2.29 17.67
N ASP A 122 8.16 2.36 18.52
CA ASP A 122 8.82 1.17 19.06
C ASP A 122 7.94 0.37 20.04
N SER A 123 6.82 0.93 20.50
CA SER A 123 5.90 0.33 21.47
C SER A 123 4.63 -0.24 20.84
N ALA A 124 4.24 0.24 19.67
CA ALA A 124 3.06 -0.20 18.94
C ALA A 124 3.29 -0.06 17.44
N ARG A 125 3.19 -1.16 16.68
CA ARG A 125 3.28 -1.14 15.21
C ARG A 125 2.19 -1.99 14.59
N ILE A 126 1.75 -1.59 13.41
CA ILE A 126 0.89 -2.42 12.57
C ILE A 126 1.31 -2.36 11.11
N ALA A 127 1.29 -3.52 10.47
CA ALA A 127 1.34 -3.64 9.02
C ALA A 127 0.05 -4.32 8.55
N TRP A 128 -0.41 -3.96 7.36
CA TRP A 128 -1.52 -4.66 6.72
C TRP A 128 -1.24 -4.84 5.23
N GLY A 129 -1.78 -5.91 4.66
CA GLY A 129 -1.52 -6.31 3.29
C GLY A 129 -2.77 -6.82 2.60
N SER A 130 -2.77 -6.65 1.28
CA SER A 130 -3.77 -7.16 0.36
C SER A 130 -3.27 -8.42 -0.31
N VAL A 131 -4.13 -9.42 -0.45
CA VAL A 131 -3.85 -10.59 -1.27
C VAL A 131 -4.25 -10.26 -2.70
N VAL A 132 -3.29 -10.29 -3.62
CA VAL A 132 -3.48 -9.95 -5.03
C VAL A 132 -3.30 -11.20 -5.87
N VAL A 133 -4.19 -11.41 -6.84
CA VAL A 133 -4.08 -12.44 -7.87
C VAL A 133 -3.80 -11.77 -9.20
N ALA A 134 -2.76 -12.22 -9.89
CA ALA A 134 -2.34 -11.70 -11.18
C ALA A 134 -2.05 -12.81 -12.18
N ALA A 135 -2.22 -12.51 -13.46
CA ALA A 135 -1.73 -13.35 -14.56
C ALA A 135 -0.23 -13.11 -14.75
N ASP A 136 0.54 -14.20 -14.83
CA ASP A 136 1.98 -14.20 -15.15
C ASP A 136 2.17 -13.80 -16.62
N SER A 137 2.13 -12.49 -16.85
CA SER A 137 2.06 -11.91 -18.19
C SER A 137 3.38 -12.08 -18.92
N ASP A 138 4.50 -11.90 -18.22
CA ASP A 138 5.85 -12.03 -18.75
C ASP A 138 6.40 -13.48 -18.72
N GLY A 139 5.70 -14.40 -18.04
CA GLY A 139 6.01 -15.82 -18.02
C GLY A 139 7.26 -16.15 -17.20
N ASN A 140 7.65 -15.26 -16.28
CA ASN A 140 8.87 -15.44 -15.50
C ASN A 140 8.66 -16.28 -14.23
N GLY A 141 7.41 -16.67 -13.94
CA GLY A 141 7.07 -17.45 -12.75
C GLY A 141 7.37 -16.71 -11.45
N SER A 142 7.31 -15.38 -11.45
CA SER A 142 7.56 -14.45 -10.33
C SER A 142 6.45 -13.39 -10.31
N PHE A 143 5.85 -13.10 -9.15
CA PHE A 143 4.80 -12.09 -9.05
C PHE A 143 5.42 -10.70 -9.13
N ASN A 144 5.05 -9.91 -10.14
CA ASN A 144 5.58 -8.59 -10.36
C ASN A 144 4.51 -7.63 -10.90
N LEU A 145 3.99 -6.74 -10.05
CA LEU A 145 3.00 -5.73 -10.49
C LEU A 145 3.62 -4.48 -11.10
N LEU A 146 4.94 -4.35 -11.02
CA LEU A 146 5.66 -3.15 -11.42
C LEU A 146 6.47 -3.45 -12.66
N THR A 147 6.20 -2.71 -13.73
CA THR A 147 7.16 -2.59 -14.83
C THR A 147 8.41 -1.94 -14.23
N ARG A 148 9.51 -2.68 -14.14
CA ARG A 148 10.80 -2.07 -13.85
C ARG A 148 11.08 -1.12 -15.02
N GLU A 149 11.09 0.20 -14.80
CA GLU A 149 11.78 1.11 -15.71
C GLU A 149 13.19 0.56 -15.83
N GLY A 150 13.47 -0.12 -16.96
CA GLY A 150 14.80 -0.61 -17.25
C GLY A 150 15.70 0.59 -17.49
N ASP A 151 16.93 0.54 -16.99
CA ASP A 151 17.99 1.44 -17.44
C ASP A 151 18.08 1.36 -18.97
N ASP A 152 17.61 2.42 -19.64
CA ASP A 152 17.73 2.90 -21.02
C ASP A 152 17.80 1.97 -22.25
N HIS A 153 17.95 0.64 -22.18
CA HIS A 153 18.15 -0.19 -23.38
C HIS A 153 17.50 -1.58 -23.41
N GLU A 154 16.79 -2.00 -22.37
CA GLU A 154 16.01 -3.25 -22.41
C GLU A 154 14.53 -2.94 -22.65
N THR A 155 13.90 -3.67 -23.58
CA THR A 155 12.44 -3.65 -23.76
C THR A 155 11.74 -3.77 -22.40
N PRO A 156 10.74 -2.92 -22.08
CA PRO A 156 10.05 -2.99 -20.80
C PRO A 156 9.57 -4.43 -20.56
N LYS A 157 10.02 -5.07 -19.46
CA LYS A 157 9.41 -6.32 -19.04
C LYS A 157 7.98 -6.00 -18.63
N LEU A 158 7.03 -6.64 -19.30
CA LEU A 158 5.60 -6.49 -19.00
C LEU A 158 5.38 -6.87 -17.54
N ALA A 159 4.72 -5.99 -16.78
CA ALA A 159 4.23 -6.36 -15.46
C ALA A 159 3.15 -7.45 -15.58
N ASP A 160 2.99 -8.21 -14.51
CA ASP A 160 1.84 -9.08 -14.32
C ASP A 160 0.54 -8.27 -14.34
N LEU A 161 -0.49 -8.86 -14.93
CA LEU A 161 -1.81 -8.24 -14.98
C LEU A 161 -2.57 -8.60 -13.70
N ALA A 162 -2.73 -7.66 -12.78
CA ALA A 162 -3.61 -7.84 -11.62
C ALA A 162 -5.06 -8.11 -12.08
N LEU A 163 -5.67 -9.15 -11.54
CA LEU A 163 -7.04 -9.57 -11.89
C LEU A 163 -7.99 -9.51 -10.69
N ALA A 164 -7.48 -9.70 -9.48
CA ALA A 164 -8.25 -9.62 -8.26
C ALA A 164 -7.39 -9.15 -7.08
N ALA A 165 -8.03 -8.53 -6.08
CA ALA A 165 -7.39 -8.18 -4.82
C ALA A 165 -8.37 -8.37 -3.66
N SER A 166 -7.87 -8.71 -2.47
CA SER A 166 -8.71 -8.77 -1.26
C SER A 166 -9.18 -7.39 -0.80
N PHE A 167 -8.50 -6.35 -1.27
CA PHE A 167 -8.96 -4.97 -1.42
C PHE A 167 -7.91 -4.12 -2.16
N PHE A 168 -8.31 -2.99 -2.72
CA PHE A 168 -7.42 -2.00 -3.36
C PHE A 168 -7.75 -0.55 -2.94
N ARG A 169 -8.76 -0.39 -2.07
CA ARG A 169 -9.25 0.88 -1.55
C ARG A 169 -9.64 0.75 -0.08
N LEU A 170 -9.39 1.80 0.69
CA LEU A 170 -9.73 1.87 2.11
C LEU A 170 -11.16 2.36 2.34
N ASP A 171 -11.82 2.95 1.35
CA ASP A 171 -13.22 3.42 1.41
C ASP A 171 -14.25 2.36 1.00
N GLU A 172 -13.79 1.14 0.72
CA GLU A 172 -14.62 -0.04 0.40
C GLU A 172 -14.49 -1.12 1.48
N PRO A 173 -15.40 -2.10 1.58
CA PRO A 173 -15.21 -3.25 2.47
C PRO A 173 -13.92 -4.00 2.14
N GLN A 174 -13.18 -4.43 3.18
CA GLN A 174 -11.84 -4.99 3.01
C GLN A 174 -11.67 -6.29 3.78
N GLN A 175 -10.95 -7.23 3.17
CA GLN A 175 -10.30 -8.35 3.87
C GLN A 175 -8.79 -8.13 3.86
N ARG A 176 -8.23 -7.86 5.04
CA ARG A 176 -6.81 -7.55 5.23
C ARG A 176 -6.09 -8.70 5.92
N VAL A 177 -4.85 -8.96 5.51
CA VAL A 177 -3.88 -9.64 6.38
C VAL A 177 -3.21 -8.56 7.21
N ALA A 178 -3.17 -8.71 8.53
CA ALA A 178 -2.55 -7.76 9.43
C ALA A 178 -1.49 -8.42 10.31
N PHE A 179 -0.49 -7.64 10.68
CA PHE A 179 0.49 -7.99 11.70
C PHE A 179 0.61 -6.84 12.70
N ARG A 180 0.31 -7.11 13.97
CA ARG A 180 0.39 -6.12 15.04
C ARG A 180 1.48 -6.49 16.04
N GLU A 181 2.34 -5.53 16.36
CA GLU A 181 3.31 -5.62 17.45
C GLU A 181 2.92 -4.64 18.56
N GLY A 182 2.98 -5.11 19.81
CA GLY A 182 2.82 -4.24 20.98
C GLY A 182 1.42 -3.64 21.13
N GLY A 183 1.37 -2.34 21.38
CA GLY A 183 0.16 -1.58 21.68
C GLY A 183 -0.83 -1.42 20.51
N TRP A 184 -1.77 -0.51 20.69
CA TRP A 184 -2.84 -0.20 19.74
C TRP A 184 -3.11 1.30 19.80
N ASP A 185 -3.06 1.95 18.64
CA ASP A 185 -3.35 3.37 18.47
C ASP A 185 -4.72 3.53 17.79
N GLU A 186 -5.74 3.89 18.59
CA GLU A 186 -7.12 4.08 18.13
C GLU A 186 -7.28 5.26 17.17
N GLU A 187 -6.31 6.17 17.13
CA GLU A 187 -6.40 7.41 16.34
C GLU A 187 -5.71 7.28 14.97
N SER A 188 -4.97 6.21 14.71
CA SER A 188 -4.27 6.03 13.43
C SER A 188 -5.18 5.42 12.36
N LEU A 189 -5.27 6.10 11.21
CA LEU A 189 -6.03 5.67 10.03
C LEU A 189 -5.48 4.39 9.36
N PHE A 190 -4.30 3.94 9.79
CA PHE A 190 -3.68 2.70 9.33
C PHE A 190 -4.19 1.50 10.12
N TYR A 191 -4.68 1.73 11.35
CA TYR A 191 -5.39 0.73 12.13
C TYR A 191 -6.84 0.61 11.63
N PRO A 192 -7.54 -0.51 11.92
CA PRO A 192 -8.97 -0.64 11.72
C PRO A 192 -9.73 0.61 12.17
N PRO A 193 -10.80 0.99 11.44
CA PRO A 193 -11.55 2.20 11.74
C PRO A 193 -12.03 2.30 13.19
N LYS A 194 -12.24 3.54 13.68
CA LYS A 194 -12.71 3.80 15.05
C LYS A 194 -13.97 2.98 15.37
N GLY A 195 -13.98 2.31 16.52
CA GLY A 195 -15.06 1.41 16.94
C GLY A 195 -14.83 -0.07 16.59
N CYS A 196 -13.81 -0.39 15.79
CA CYS A 196 -13.30 -1.76 15.69
C CYS A 196 -12.50 -2.12 16.96
N ALA A 197 -12.56 -3.39 17.37
CA ALA A 197 -11.62 -3.90 18.37
C ALA A 197 -10.20 -3.99 17.79
N ALA A 198 -9.20 -3.86 18.67
CA ALA A 198 -7.81 -4.06 18.29
C ALA A 198 -7.60 -5.49 17.73
N PRO A 199 -6.97 -5.67 16.55
CA PRO A 199 -6.48 -6.93 16.06
C PRO A 199 -5.64 -7.64 17.13
N PRO A 200 -5.65 -8.97 17.20
CA PRO A 200 -4.72 -9.71 18.05
C PRO A 200 -3.25 -9.33 17.77
N VAL A 201 -2.39 -9.43 18.78
CA VAL A 201 -0.94 -9.32 18.58
C VAL A 201 -0.47 -10.49 17.72
N GLY A 202 0.42 -10.21 16.77
CA GLY A 202 0.86 -11.16 15.74
C GLY A 202 0.01 -11.08 14.47
N PHE A 203 0.02 -12.16 13.69
CA PHE A 203 -0.71 -12.23 12.43
C PHE A 203 -2.21 -12.47 12.65
N SER A 204 -3.04 -11.76 11.90
CA SER A 204 -4.50 -11.93 11.90
C SER A 204 -5.11 -11.64 10.53
N ALA A 205 -6.28 -12.20 10.27
CA ALA A 205 -7.16 -11.80 9.19
C ALA A 205 -8.19 -10.81 9.75
N LEU A 206 -8.39 -9.71 9.04
CA LEU A 206 -9.32 -8.66 9.44
C LEU A 206 -10.37 -8.45 8.35
N THR A 207 -11.63 -8.37 8.76
CA THR A 207 -12.68 -7.81 7.91
C THR A 207 -13.04 -6.44 8.45
N THR A 208 -12.92 -5.41 7.61
CA THR A 208 -13.26 -4.04 8.01
C THR A 208 -14.27 -3.44 7.04
N PRO A 209 -15.22 -2.62 7.53
CA PRO A 209 -16.02 -1.78 6.64
C PRO A 209 -15.11 -0.76 5.93
N GLY A 210 -15.60 -0.22 4.82
CA GLY A 210 -14.96 0.91 4.15
C GLY A 210 -15.01 2.18 4.99
N LEU A 211 -13.93 2.95 4.96
CA LEU A 211 -13.91 4.32 5.47
C LEU A 211 -14.93 5.15 4.70
N LYS A 212 -15.71 5.96 5.41
CA LYS A 212 -16.61 6.90 4.74
C LYS A 212 -15.81 8.15 4.39
N PRO A 213 -15.78 8.61 3.13
CA PRO A 213 -15.02 9.80 2.75
C PRO A 213 -15.39 11.04 3.59
N LEU A 214 -16.64 11.14 4.02
CA LEU A 214 -17.16 12.27 4.82
C LEU A 214 -17.14 12.03 6.34
N SER A 215 -16.62 10.88 6.80
CA SER A 215 -16.59 10.49 8.20
C SER A 215 -15.46 9.49 8.42
N LEU A 216 -14.41 9.90 9.14
CA LEU A 216 -13.36 8.97 9.59
C LEU A 216 -13.91 7.86 10.51
N ASP A 217 -15.14 8.04 11.01
CA ASP A 217 -15.87 6.98 11.68
C ASP A 217 -16.51 6.04 10.65
N PRO A 218 -16.27 4.72 10.73
CA PRO A 218 -16.86 3.74 9.83
C PRO A 218 -18.40 3.76 9.96
N ALA A 219 -19.09 3.31 8.92
CA ALA A 219 -20.49 2.91 9.10
C ALA A 219 -20.59 1.84 10.20
N PRO A 220 -21.73 1.70 10.90
CA PRO A 220 -21.97 0.54 11.76
C PRO A 220 -21.96 -0.74 10.91
N GLY A 221 -20.78 -1.31 10.74
CA GLY A 221 -20.49 -2.61 10.20
C GLY A 221 -19.55 -3.29 11.18
N GLU A 222 -19.75 -4.58 11.41
CA GLU A 222 -18.96 -5.32 12.40
C GLU A 222 -17.55 -5.55 11.84
N CYS A 223 -16.55 -4.94 12.48
CA CYS A 223 -15.17 -5.33 12.23
C CYS A 223 -14.91 -6.66 12.92
N THR A 224 -14.32 -7.61 12.20
CA THR A 224 -13.97 -8.90 12.77
C THR A 224 -12.48 -9.16 12.60
N SER A 225 -11.92 -9.83 13.61
CA SER A 225 -10.55 -10.31 13.59
C SER A 225 -10.53 -11.79 13.89
N ALA A 226 -9.77 -12.55 13.12
CA ALA A 226 -9.60 -13.98 13.30
C ALA A 226 -8.14 -14.39 13.09
N SER A 227 -7.77 -15.58 13.56
CA SER A 227 -6.49 -16.19 13.22
C SER A 227 -6.43 -16.48 11.71
N LEU A 228 -5.27 -16.34 11.09
CA LEU A 228 -5.10 -16.63 9.66
C LEU A 228 -5.57 -18.04 9.25
N ASP A 229 -5.36 -19.04 10.10
CA ASP A 229 -5.77 -20.42 9.81
C ASP A 229 -7.29 -20.63 9.82
N ALA A 230 -8.06 -19.73 10.43
CA ALA A 230 -9.51 -19.85 10.53
C ALA A 230 -10.25 -19.09 9.42
N THR A 231 -9.52 -18.38 8.56
CA THR A 231 -10.11 -17.48 7.57
C THR A 231 -9.55 -17.75 6.18
N THR A 232 -10.45 -17.83 5.20
CA THR A 232 -10.09 -17.82 3.79
C THR A 232 -10.20 -16.37 3.30
N ILE A 233 -9.11 -15.84 2.75
CA ILE A 233 -9.13 -14.55 2.06
C ILE A 233 -9.70 -14.76 0.66
N GLU A 234 -10.65 -13.92 0.28
CA GLU A 234 -11.38 -14.02 -0.99
C GLU A 234 -11.12 -12.77 -1.85
N PRO A 235 -10.05 -12.75 -2.67
CA PRO A 235 -9.81 -11.66 -3.61
C PRO A 235 -10.98 -11.47 -4.57
N VAL A 236 -11.44 -10.23 -4.70
CA VAL A 236 -12.54 -9.85 -5.61
C VAL A 236 -11.99 -9.34 -6.94
N PRO A 237 -12.71 -9.52 -8.06
CA PRO A 237 -12.27 -9.06 -9.37
C PRO A 237 -12.00 -7.56 -9.42
N LEU A 238 -10.93 -7.18 -10.11
CA LEU A 238 -10.58 -5.79 -10.42
C LEU A 238 -11.03 -5.44 -11.84
N SER A 239 -11.54 -4.23 -12.02
CA SER A 239 -11.63 -3.60 -13.34
C SER A 239 -10.24 -3.25 -13.86
N LEU A 240 -10.14 -3.03 -15.17
CA LEU A 240 -8.86 -2.65 -15.80
C LEU A 240 -8.24 -1.39 -15.18
N ASN A 241 -9.06 -0.40 -14.81
CA ASN A 241 -8.57 0.83 -14.19
C ASN A 241 -8.04 0.60 -12.78
N GLU A 242 -8.66 -0.31 -12.01
CA GLU A 242 -8.22 -0.66 -10.66
C GLU A 242 -6.94 -1.49 -10.68
N ALA A 243 -6.84 -2.44 -11.62
CA ALA A 243 -5.62 -3.20 -11.88
C ALA A 243 -4.44 -2.29 -12.25
N LYS A 244 -4.68 -1.30 -13.13
CA LYS A 244 -3.68 -0.28 -13.48
C LYS A 244 -3.29 0.58 -12.27
N GLY A 245 -4.28 1.05 -11.51
CA GLY A 245 -4.03 1.83 -10.29
C GLY A 245 -3.20 1.08 -9.25
N LEU A 246 -3.42 -0.24 -9.12
CA LEU A 246 -2.63 -1.10 -8.24
C LEU A 246 -1.18 -1.29 -8.74
N ALA A 247 -0.95 -1.27 -10.05
CA ALA A 247 0.40 -1.32 -10.64
C ALA A 247 1.18 0.00 -10.48
N CYS A 248 0.53 1.07 -10.05
CA CYS A 248 1.17 2.38 -9.90
C CYS A 248 1.90 2.50 -8.56
N ARG A 249 3.24 2.44 -8.59
CA ARG A 249 4.09 2.71 -7.42
C ARG A 249 4.21 4.19 -7.08
N SER A 250 3.61 5.08 -7.87
CA SER A 250 3.63 6.51 -7.61
C SER A 250 2.87 6.77 -6.32
N ILE A 251 3.64 6.78 -5.23
CA ILE A 251 3.33 7.44 -3.98
C ILE A 251 2.58 8.71 -4.37
N ASN A 252 1.37 8.92 -3.84
CA ASN A 252 0.59 10.15 -3.98
C ASN A 252 1.32 11.35 -3.33
N ARG A 253 2.60 11.56 -3.66
CA ARG A 253 3.37 12.74 -3.29
C ARG A 253 2.97 13.81 -4.26
N ALA A 254 2.10 14.70 -3.80
CA ALA A 254 1.95 15.96 -4.47
C ALA A 254 3.31 16.65 -4.53
N GLN A 255 3.73 17.01 -5.73
CA GLN A 255 4.82 17.97 -5.87
C GLN A 255 4.26 19.34 -5.51
N VAL A 256 4.84 20.00 -4.51
CA VAL A 256 4.49 21.39 -4.19
C VAL A 256 5.40 22.29 -5.01
N ARG A 257 4.81 23.20 -5.79
CA ARG A 257 5.55 24.20 -6.57
C ARG A 257 4.98 25.59 -6.30
N GLN A 258 5.85 26.60 -6.27
CA GLN A 258 5.40 27.99 -6.31
C GLN A 258 4.85 28.31 -7.70
N PRO A 259 3.87 29.22 -7.84
CA PRO A 259 3.43 29.70 -9.15
C PRO A 259 4.58 30.36 -9.93
N GLY A 260 4.70 30.01 -11.21
CA GLY A 260 5.67 30.63 -12.13
C GLY A 260 5.21 31.98 -12.69
N LEU A 261 6.06 32.59 -13.52
CA LEU A 261 5.70 33.82 -14.25
C LEU A 261 4.74 33.57 -15.42
N VAL A 262 4.73 32.34 -15.94
CA VAL A 262 3.90 31.89 -17.06
C VAL A 262 3.01 30.72 -16.61
N PRO A 263 1.91 30.43 -17.34
CA PRO A 263 1.05 29.29 -17.04
C PRO A 263 1.81 27.94 -17.07
N PRO A 264 1.38 26.95 -16.28
CA PRO A 264 1.85 25.58 -16.41
C PRO A 264 1.57 25.06 -17.83
N GLY A 265 2.60 24.47 -18.47
CA GLY A 265 2.54 24.01 -19.86
C GLY A 265 3.27 24.93 -20.84
N GLU A 266 3.51 26.19 -20.48
CA GLU A 266 4.25 27.17 -21.30
C GLU A 266 5.69 27.41 -20.80
N GLU A 267 6.11 26.71 -19.75
CA GLU A 267 7.49 26.76 -19.23
C GLU A 267 8.46 26.12 -20.25
N GLU A 268 9.41 26.90 -20.76
CA GLU A 268 10.56 26.41 -21.52
C GLU A 268 11.67 25.96 -20.56
N ASN A 269 12.28 24.79 -20.82
CA ASN A 269 13.52 24.42 -20.15
C ASN A 269 14.72 25.20 -20.72
N GLU A 270 15.91 25.04 -20.13
CA GLU A 270 17.14 25.70 -20.59
C GLU A 270 17.55 25.32 -22.03
N GLN A 271 16.94 24.27 -22.60
CA GLN A 271 17.17 23.77 -23.95
C GLN A 271 16.12 24.26 -24.97
N GLY A 272 15.12 25.04 -24.54
CA GLY A 272 14.04 25.56 -25.39
C GLY A 272 12.92 24.56 -25.67
N ASP A 273 12.89 23.42 -24.96
CA ASP A 273 11.82 22.43 -25.04
C ASP A 273 10.75 22.71 -23.97
N HIS A 274 9.48 22.66 -24.38
CA HIS A 274 8.34 22.78 -23.47
C HIS A 274 8.13 21.47 -22.69
N HIS A 275 8.77 21.34 -21.52
CA HIS A 275 8.47 20.31 -20.53
C HIS A 275 7.54 20.83 -19.43
N GLY A 276 6.62 21.73 -19.79
CA GLY A 276 5.65 22.27 -18.85
C GLY A 276 4.79 21.16 -18.23
N LEU A 277 4.25 21.42 -17.03
CA LEU A 277 3.33 20.51 -16.36
C LEU A 277 2.08 20.32 -17.24
N VAL A 278 1.94 19.15 -17.87
CA VAL A 278 0.76 18.78 -18.67
C VAL A 278 -0.22 18.00 -17.81
N GLY A 279 -1.47 18.47 -17.78
CA GLY A 279 -2.54 17.78 -17.06
C GLY A 279 -3.78 18.64 -16.88
N LYS A 280 -4.81 18.04 -16.30
CA LYS A 280 -6.06 18.72 -15.97
C LYS A 280 -5.81 19.74 -14.87
N GLN A 281 -6.17 21.00 -15.13
CA GLN A 281 -6.12 22.08 -14.14
C GLN A 281 -7.37 22.05 -13.24
N VAL A 282 -7.16 22.17 -11.94
CA VAL A 282 -8.21 22.04 -10.92
C VAL A 282 -7.98 23.06 -9.83
N CYS A 283 -8.91 23.99 -9.65
CA CYS A 283 -8.90 24.86 -8.49
C CYS A 283 -9.43 24.11 -7.26
N LEU A 284 -8.54 23.84 -6.31
CA LEU A 284 -8.88 23.22 -5.03
C LEU A 284 -9.57 24.23 -4.11
N ASP A 285 -9.11 25.48 -4.17
CA ASP A 285 -9.72 26.69 -3.61
C ASP A 285 -9.26 27.92 -4.41
N ALA A 286 -9.54 29.14 -3.93
CA ALA A 286 -9.15 30.39 -4.58
C ALA A 286 -7.63 30.60 -4.65
N GLU A 287 -6.89 30.03 -3.70
CA GLU A 287 -5.45 30.22 -3.53
C GLU A 287 -4.64 29.00 -3.98
N THR A 288 -5.27 27.88 -4.29
CA THR A 288 -4.61 26.60 -4.55
C THR A 288 -5.07 25.98 -5.86
N LEU A 289 -4.16 25.91 -6.82
CA LEU A 289 -4.31 25.22 -8.09
C LEU A 289 -3.63 23.84 -8.03
N ALA A 290 -4.27 22.82 -8.57
CA ALA A 290 -3.65 21.52 -8.82
C ALA A 290 -3.62 21.20 -10.31
N ILE A 291 -2.51 20.56 -10.74
CA ILE A 291 -2.35 19.97 -12.07
C ILE A 291 -2.30 18.46 -11.89
N VAL A 292 -3.24 17.77 -12.52
CA VAL A 292 -3.41 16.32 -12.41
C VAL A 292 -3.03 15.69 -13.74
N GLY A 293 -1.97 14.91 -13.74
CA GLY A 293 -1.45 14.24 -14.93
C GLY A 293 -2.48 13.28 -15.52
N GLU A 294 -2.50 13.19 -16.84
CA GLU A 294 -3.35 12.26 -17.59
C GLU A 294 -2.51 11.04 -17.96
N GLY A 295 -2.68 9.94 -17.22
CA GLY A 295 -1.94 8.71 -17.44
C GLY A 295 -2.44 7.60 -16.53
N ASP A 296 -1.98 6.37 -16.78
CA ASP A 296 -2.36 5.19 -15.99
C ASP A 296 -1.91 5.35 -14.51
N CYS A 297 -0.83 6.09 -14.27
CA CYS A 297 -0.33 6.49 -12.96
C CYS A 297 -0.33 8.01 -12.82
N PRO A 298 -1.48 8.65 -12.51
CA PRO A 298 -1.59 10.10 -12.51
C PRO A 298 -0.79 10.71 -11.36
N THR A 299 0.14 11.61 -11.69
CA THR A 299 0.83 12.46 -10.72
C THR A 299 0.02 13.72 -10.45
N ILE A 300 0.16 14.30 -9.25
CA ILE A 300 -0.46 15.59 -8.92
C ILE A 300 0.62 16.60 -8.52
N THR A 301 0.52 17.80 -9.08
CA THR A 301 1.32 18.96 -8.67
C THR A 301 0.39 20.00 -8.08
N VAL A 302 0.69 20.48 -6.88
CA VAL A 302 -0.08 21.50 -6.17
C VAL A 302 0.72 22.80 -6.16
N MET A 303 0.05 23.88 -6.56
CA MET A 303 0.57 25.24 -6.55
C MET A 303 -0.30 26.09 -5.63
N PRO A 304 0.15 26.42 -4.41
CA PRO A 304 -0.51 27.41 -3.59
C PRO A 304 0.07 28.81 -3.85
N LEU A 305 -0.77 29.85 -3.76
CA LEU A 305 -0.32 31.26 -3.84
C LEU A 305 0.61 31.64 -2.69
N SER A 306 0.54 30.93 -1.55
CA SER A 306 1.46 31.09 -0.41
C SER A 306 1.89 29.73 0.11
N GLY A 307 3.18 29.55 0.41
CA GLY A 307 3.69 28.26 0.87
C GLY A 307 5.19 28.21 1.12
N CYS A 308 5.68 27.00 1.41
CA CYS A 308 7.10 26.70 1.60
C CYS A 308 7.54 25.55 0.69
N ARG A 309 8.85 25.48 0.34
CA ARG A 309 9.39 24.49 -0.61
C ARG A 309 9.12 23.02 -0.23
N GLN A 310 8.90 22.74 1.05
CA GLN A 310 8.70 21.39 1.58
C GLN A 310 7.34 21.19 2.26
N ASN A 311 6.54 22.24 2.44
CA ASN A 311 5.27 22.15 3.16
C ASN A 311 4.26 23.19 2.65
N LEU A 312 3.00 22.74 2.49
CA LEU A 312 1.88 23.60 2.12
C LEU A 312 1.55 24.64 3.21
N VAL A 313 1.85 24.33 4.48
CA VAL A 313 1.60 25.22 5.61
C VAL A 313 2.89 25.44 6.40
N CYS A 314 3.27 26.69 6.59
CA CYS A 314 4.43 27.07 7.38
C CYS A 314 4.19 28.41 8.08
N GLN A 315 4.82 28.60 9.25
CA GLN A 315 4.66 29.83 10.05
C GLN A 315 5.16 31.07 9.30
N LYS A 316 6.13 30.91 8.40
CA LYS A 316 6.64 31.96 7.54
C LYS A 316 6.79 31.40 6.12
N PRO A 317 5.98 31.88 5.15
CA PRO A 317 6.04 31.38 3.79
C PRO A 317 7.33 31.80 3.07
N ASP A 318 7.84 30.92 2.21
CA ASP A 318 8.95 31.20 1.29
C ASP A 318 8.50 32.15 0.15
N TRP A 319 7.22 32.07 -0.24
CA TRP A 319 6.56 32.95 -1.21
C TRP A 319 5.13 33.29 -0.77
N ASP A 320 4.64 34.48 -1.12
CA ASP A 320 3.25 34.90 -0.86
C ASP A 320 2.75 35.83 -1.98
N PHE A 321 1.93 35.27 -2.86
CA PHE A 321 1.27 35.94 -3.98
C PHE A 321 -0.22 36.19 -3.72
N THR A 322 -0.73 35.94 -2.51
CA THR A 322 -2.17 36.04 -2.19
C THR A 322 -2.76 37.42 -2.51
N LYS A 323 -1.98 38.49 -2.32
CA LYS A 323 -2.40 39.87 -2.63
C LYS A 323 -2.24 40.26 -4.10
N GLN A 324 -1.37 39.58 -4.84
CA GLN A 324 -1.08 39.84 -6.25
C GLN A 324 -0.82 38.51 -6.95
N PRO A 325 -1.89 37.72 -7.24
CA PRO A 325 -1.75 36.47 -7.96
C PRO A 325 -1.16 36.71 -9.36
N PRO A 326 -0.48 35.73 -9.97
CA PRO A 326 -0.02 35.83 -11.34
C PRO A 326 -1.17 36.19 -12.30
N PRO A 327 -0.94 36.98 -13.36
CA PRO A 327 -2.01 37.38 -14.29
C PRO A 327 -2.74 36.22 -14.97
N TRP A 328 -2.08 35.06 -15.08
CA TRP A 328 -2.63 33.84 -15.66
C TRP A 328 -3.40 32.98 -14.67
N TRP A 329 -3.41 33.32 -13.38
CA TRP A 329 -3.95 32.49 -12.32
C TRP A 329 -5.43 32.16 -12.58
N PRO A 330 -5.79 30.87 -12.73
CA PRO A 330 -7.12 30.48 -13.18
C PRO A 330 -8.13 30.40 -12.03
N CYS A 331 -7.65 30.30 -10.79
CA CYS A 331 -8.51 30.16 -9.61
C CYS A 331 -8.93 31.56 -9.18
N ALA A 332 -10.19 31.89 -9.43
CA ALA A 332 -10.76 33.18 -9.05
C ALA A 332 -10.57 33.41 -7.54
N PRO A 333 -10.22 34.62 -7.09
CA PRO A 333 -10.66 35.07 -5.77
C PRO A 333 -12.18 35.19 -5.71
#